data_AF-A0A522J9T8-F1
#
_entry.id   AF-A0A522J9T8-F1
#
_cell.length_a   1.000
_cell.length_b   1.000
_cell.length_c   1.000
_cell.angle_alpha   90.00
_cell.angle_beta   90.00
_cell.angle_gamma   90.00
#
_symmetry.space_group_name_H-M   'P 1'
#
loop_
_entity.id
_entity.type
_entity.pdbx_description
1 polymer ?
#
loop_
_entity_poly.entity_id
_entity_poly.type
_entity_poly.pdbx_seq_one_letter_code
_entity_poly.pdbx_strand_id
1 'polypeptide(L)' 'MKSATYLTGLRGKDTAALKAELGALCREQFSLRMQLSMGQLTKNHLVAETRLKIANVKTLMRQQAKA' A
#
# COMPACT_ATOMS: atom_id res chain seq x y z
N MET A 1 -13.58 7.58 -0.25
CA MET A 1 -12.88 8.81 -0.69
C MET A 1 -11.39 8.88 -0.36
N LYS A 2 -10.82 8.11 0.61
CA LYS A 2 -9.37 8.15 0.94
C LYS A 2 -8.43 7.49 -0.09
N SER A 3 -8.94 6.59 -0.94
CA SER A 3 -8.13 5.86 -1.94
C SER A 3 -7.84 6.67 -3.21
N ALA A 4 -8.81 7.47 -3.66
CA ALA A 4 -8.68 8.26 -4.89
C ALA A 4 -7.66 9.40 -4.73
N THR A 5 -7.63 10.07 -3.58
CA THR A 5 -6.64 11.12 -3.28
C THR A 5 -5.22 10.58 -3.17
N TYR A 6 -5.05 9.36 -2.64
CA TYR A 6 -3.74 8.70 -2.55
C TYR A 6 -3.20 8.33 -3.93
N LEU A 7 -4.04 7.76 -4.81
CA LEU A 7 -3.67 7.40 -6.19
C LEU A 7 -3.22 8.61 -7.02
N THR A 8 -3.89 9.76 -6.89
CA THR A 8 -3.50 10.99 -7.60
C THR A 8 -2.14 11.50 -7.13
N GLY A 9 -1.82 11.37 -5.84
CA GLY A 9 -0.51 11.75 -5.29
C GLY A 9 0.65 10.83 -5.70
N LEU A 10 0.38 9.55 -6.01
CA LEU A 10 1.41 8.60 -6.46
C LEU A 10 1.70 8.67 -7.96
N ARG A 11 0.79 9.22 -8.78
CA ARG A 11 1.02 9.37 -10.23
C ARG A 11 2.15 10.33 -10.58
N GLY A 12 2.49 11.28 -9.69
CA GLY A 12 3.58 12.23 -9.89
C GLY A 12 4.94 11.79 -9.31
N LYS A 13 5.04 10.59 -8.71
CA LYS A 13 6.27 10.10 -8.09
C LYS A 13 7.07 9.20 -9.03
N ASP A 14 8.40 9.29 -8.94
CA ASP A 14 9.35 8.45 -9.66
C ASP A 14 9.21 6.96 -9.34
N THR A 15 9.57 6.12 -10.31
CA THR A 15 9.55 4.65 -10.19
C THR A 15 10.36 4.13 -8.99
N ALA A 16 11.45 4.82 -8.62
CA ALA A 16 12.26 4.51 -7.45
C ALA A 16 11.53 4.83 -6.13
N ALA A 17 10.83 5.96 -6.06
CA ALA A 17 10.04 6.33 -4.90
C ALA A 17 8.86 5.36 -4.70
N LEU A 18 8.21 4.92 -5.78
CA LEU A 18 7.15 3.91 -5.73
C LEU A 18 7.64 2.57 -5.16
N LYS A 19 8.85 2.12 -5.52
CA LYS A 19 9.44 0.90 -4.97
C LYS A 19 9.75 1.03 -3.47
N ALA A 20 10.28 2.18 -3.04
CA ALA A 20 10.54 2.44 -1.63
C ALA A 20 9.25 2.44 -0.80
N GLU A 21 8.20 3.08 -1.32
CA GLU A 21 6.88 3.15 -0.69
C GLU A 21 6.21 1.76 -0.62
N LEU A 22 6.39 0.92 -1.65
CA LEU A 22 5.96 -0.48 -1.63
C LEU A 22 6.67 -1.27 -0.51
N GLY A 23 7.97 -1.07 -0.34
CA GLY A 23 8.75 -1.68 0.74
C GLY A 23 8.23 -1.28 2.14
N ALA A 24 7.93 0.00 2.33
CA ALA A 24 7.34 0.51 3.58
C ALA A 24 5.96 -0.11 3.86
N LEU A 25 5.07 -0.15 2.86
CA LEU A 25 3.74 -0.75 2.97
C LEU A 25 3.78 -2.26 3.27
N CYS A 26 4.76 -2.98 2.72
CA CYS A 26 4.96 -4.40 3.02
C CYS A 26 5.37 -4.63 4.49
N ARG A 27 6.20 -3.75 5.06
CA ARG A 27 6.56 -3.81 6.49
C ARG A 27 5.35 -3.52 7.37
N GLU A 28 4.58 -2.48 7.04
CA GLU A 28 3.32 -2.15 7.74
C GLU A 28 2.34 -3.33 7.70
N GLN A 29 2.17 -3.97 6.53
CA GLN A 29 1.36 -5.16 6.38
C GLN A 29 1.84 -6.31 7.28
N PHE A 30 3.16 -6.54 7.36
CA PHE A 30 3.74 -7.57 8.21
C PHE A 30 3.44 -7.31 9.70
N SER A 31 3.68 -6.08 10.17
CA SER A 31 3.35 -5.68 11.55
C SER A 31 1.87 -5.85 11.88
N LEU A 32 0.97 -5.45 10.97
CA LEU A 32 -0.48 -5.62 11.16
C LEU A 32 -0.89 -7.09 11.19
N ARG A 33 -0.26 -7.96 10.37
CA ARG A 33 -0.50 -9.42 10.41
C ARG A 33 -0.01 -10.05 11.70
N MET A 34 1.15 -9.60 12.21
CA MET A 34 1.67 -10.06 13.50
C MET A 34 0.75 -9.65 14.65
N GLN A 35 0.31 -8.39 14.68
CA GLN A 35 -0.66 -7.91 15.68
C GLN A 35 -1.99 -8.66 15.62
N LEU A 36 -2.47 -8.99 14.41
CA LEU A 36 -3.67 -9.82 14.23
C LEU A 36 -3.47 -11.22 14.80
N SER A 37 -2.32 -11.85 14.52
CA SER A 37 -1.98 -13.19 15.05
C SER A 37 -1.85 -13.21 16.58
N MET A 38 -1.43 -12.09 17.18
CA MET A 38 -1.33 -11.94 18.63
C MET A 38 -2.67 -11.57 19.29
N GLY A 39 -3.75 -11.38 18.52
CA GLY A 39 -5.06 -11.01 19.04
C GLY A 39 -5.15 -9.58 19.59
N GLN A 40 -4.13 -8.75 19.38
CA GLN A 40 -4.05 -7.37 19.89
C GLN A 40 -4.56 -6.33 18.88
N LEU A 41 -4.96 -6.76 17.68
CA LEU A 41 -5.39 -5.85 16.64
C LEU A 41 -6.83 -5.36 16.90
N THR A 42 -6.96 -4.08 17.23
CA THR A 42 -8.26 -3.42 17.47
C THR A 42 -9.00 -3.04 16.17
N LYS A 43 -8.30 -2.96 15.04
CA LYS A 43 -8.84 -2.48 13.75
C LYS A 43 -8.52 -3.43 12.59
N ASN A 44 -9.33 -4.47 12.42
CA ASN A 44 -9.14 -5.49 11.40
C ASN A 44 -9.23 -4.98 9.95
N HIS A 45 -9.98 -3.90 9.71
CA HIS A 45 -10.11 -3.28 8.39
C HIS A 45 -8.79 -2.72 7.84
N LEU A 46 -7.83 -2.38 8.72
CA LEU A 46 -6.52 -1.86 8.31
C LEU A 46 -5.71 -2.87 7.49
N VAL A 47 -5.87 -4.17 7.75
CA VAL A 47 -5.21 -5.22 6.97
C VAL A 47 -5.70 -5.22 5.52
N ALA A 48 -7.02 -5.04 5.32
CA ALA A 48 -7.62 -4.96 3.99
C ALA A 48 -7.24 -3.65 3.27
N GLU A 49 -7.23 -2.52 3.98
CA GLU A 49 -6.80 -1.23 3.42
C GLU A 49 -5.34 -1.27 2.96
N THR A 50 -4.45 -1.85 3.75
CA THR A 50 -3.01 -1.94 3.42
C THR A 50 -2.79 -2.83 2.19
N ARG A 51 -3.55 -3.92 2.05
CA ARG A 51 -3.54 -4.77 0.83
C ARG A 51 -3.97 -3.98 -0.41
N LEU A 52 -5.04 -3.19 -0.30
CA LEU A 52 -5.53 -2.35 -1.40
C LEU A 52 -4.51 -1.28 -1.79
N LYS A 53 -3.85 -0.64 -0.81
CA LYS A 53 -2.77 0.32 -1.08
C LYS A 53 -1.63 -0.32 -1.89
N ILE A 54 -1.17 -1.50 -1.50
CA ILE A 54 -0.12 -2.25 -2.23
C ILE A 54 -0.58 -2.58 -3.66
N ALA A 55 -1.82 -3.02 -3.85
CA ALA A 55 -2.37 -3.33 -5.17
C ALA A 55 -2.42 -2.10 -6.08
N ASN A 56 -2.79 -0.93 -5.54
CA ASN A 56 -2.81 0.33 -6.27
C ASN A 56 -1.40 0.77 -6.70
N VAL A 57 -0.40 0.66 -5.81
CA VAL A 57 1.00 0.97 -6.16
C VAL A 57 1.50 0.07 -7.28
N LYS A 58 1.26 -1.25 -7.19
CA LYS A 58 1.64 -2.20 -8.25
C LYS A 58 0.94 -1.90 -9.58
N THR A 59 -0.34 -1.52 -9.54
CA THR A 59 -1.10 -1.14 -10.73
C THR A 59 -0.54 0.13 -11.37
N LEU A 60 -0.19 1.14 -10.59
CA LEU A 60 0.45 2.37 -11.10
C LEU A 60 1.81 2.08 -11.74
N MET A 61 2.65 1.26 -11.10
CA MET A 61 3.93 0.85 -11.69
C MET A 61 3.74 0.14 -13.04
N ARG A 62 2.71 -0.69 -13.16
CA ARG A 62 2.38 -1.37 -14.43
C ARG A 62 1.82 -0.42 -15.48
N GLN A 63 1.07 0.60 -15.08
CA GLN A 63 0.60 1.67 -15.98
C GLN A 63 1.78 2.50 -16.50
N GLN A 64 2.73 2.88 -15.65
CA GLN A 64 3.94 3.61 -16.04
C GLN A 64 4.85 2.78 -16.97
N ALA A 65 4.93 1.46 -16.77
CA ALA A 65 5.73 0.59 -17.64
C ALA A 65 5.08 0.27 -19.00
N LYS A 66 3.78 0.53 -19.16
CA LYS A 66 3.03 0.28 -20.39
C LYS A 66 2.84 1.56 -21.24
N ALA A 67 3.02 2.73 -20.63
CA ALA A 67 3.09 4.02 -21.32
C ALA A 67 4.46 4.18 -21.98
#